data_AF-A0A3B9PP86-F1
#
_entry.id   AF-A0A3B9PP86-F1
#
_cell.length_a   1.000
_cell.length_b   1.000
_cell.length_c   1.000
_cell.angle_alpha   90.00
_cell.angle_beta   90.00
_cell.angle_gamma   90.00
#
_symmetry.space_group_name_H-M   'P 1'
#
loop_
_entity.id
_entity.type
_entity.pdbx_description
1 polymer ?
#
loop_
_entity_poly.entity_id
_entity_poly.type
_entity_poly.pdbx_seq_one_letter_code
_entity_poly.pdbx_strand_id
1 'polypeptide(L)'
;MNRQTLTEQDLATMTGPELVALHNDCAASLGCEPVKRFGTKADAIRRTWAKVQAWKEKQQEAAARPAAKQAKAKGEPKPRARRGTDLKPTGEPVKPCLIGSKQAVLVDELSRPDGVTMAQLIAALSAGGKPWQEQTVRSGFGWDLKRKGYGVRSTIGPDGVERFRLVVPDGQAIPAHVARGSSKAEG
;
A
#
# COMPACT_ATOMS: atom_id res chain seq x y z
N MET A 1 -16.23 17.39 -15.07
CA MET A 1 -17.36 16.47 -15.32
C MET A 1 -17.13 15.13 -14.63
N ASN A 2 -18.14 14.60 -13.93
CA ASN A 2 -18.08 13.26 -13.36
C ASN A 2 -18.44 12.22 -14.44
N ARG A 3 -17.48 11.41 -14.87
CA ARG A 3 -17.63 10.51 -16.04
C ARG A 3 -18.56 9.32 -15.78
N GLN A 4 -18.92 9.08 -14.52
CA GLN A 4 -19.76 7.97 -14.11
C GLN A 4 -21.24 8.19 -14.45
N THR A 5 -21.70 9.44 -14.47
CA THR A 5 -23.11 9.81 -14.70
C THR A 5 -23.42 10.25 -16.13
N LEU A 6 -22.44 10.21 -17.05
CA LEU A 6 -22.64 10.56 -18.46
C LEU A 6 -23.63 9.61 -19.13
N THR A 7 -24.61 10.20 -19.83
CA THR A 7 -25.56 9.53 -20.71
C THR A 7 -25.22 9.80 -22.18
N GLU A 8 -25.81 9.02 -23.09
CA GLU A 8 -25.63 9.20 -24.54
C GLU A 8 -26.20 10.54 -25.03
N GLN A 9 -27.26 11.04 -24.38
CA GLN A 9 -27.86 12.34 -24.66
C GLN A 9 -26.91 13.50 -24.30
N ASP A 10 -26.14 13.36 -23.22
CA ASP A 10 -25.12 14.34 -22.85
C ASP A 10 -24.00 14.44 -23.89
N LEU A 11 -23.67 13.33 -24.58
CA LEU A 11 -22.69 13.35 -25.66
C LEU A 11 -23.22 14.06 -26.92
N ALA A 12 -24.54 14.06 -27.14
CA ALA A 12 -25.15 14.73 -28.29
C ALA A 12 -25.12 16.27 -28.17
N THR A 13 -25.15 16.79 -26.94
CA THR A 13 -25.07 18.22 -26.65
C THR A 13 -23.63 18.77 -26.66
N MET A 14 -22.62 17.89 -26.58
CA MET A 14 -21.21 18.25 -26.60
C MET A 14 -20.71 18.68 -27.99
N THR A 15 -19.72 19.57 -27.98
CA THR A 15 -18.99 20.02 -29.16
C THR A 15 -17.96 18.99 -29.62
N GLY A 16 -17.56 19.05 -30.89
CA GLY A 16 -16.56 18.15 -31.45
C GLY A 16 -15.24 18.06 -30.66
N PRO A 17 -14.64 19.19 -30.23
CA PRO A 17 -13.44 19.18 -29.38
C PRO A 17 -13.65 18.51 -28.02
N GLU A 18 -14.80 18.72 -27.38
CA GLU A 18 -15.12 18.11 -26.08
C GLU A 18 -15.27 16.59 -26.21
N LEU A 19 -15.87 16.11 -27.31
CA LEU A 19 -15.98 14.69 -27.60
C LEU A 19 -14.60 14.05 -27.82
N VAL A 20 -13.66 14.76 -28.45
CA VAL A 20 -12.26 14.29 -28.64
C VAL A 20 -11.51 14.23 -27.31
N ALA A 21 -11.63 15.26 -26.47
CA ALA A 21 -11.00 15.28 -25.15
C ALA A 21 -11.50 14.12 -24.28
N LEU A 22 -12.83 13.93 -24.20
CA LEU A 22 -13.43 12.83 -23.45
C LEU A 22 -13.02 11.46 -23.98
N HIS A 23 -12.96 11.30 -25.31
CA HIS A 23 -12.51 10.06 -25.93
C HIS A 23 -11.06 9.73 -25.56
N ASN A 24 -10.17 10.71 -25.67
CA ASN A 24 -8.74 10.54 -25.39
C ASN A 24 -8.47 10.25 -23.92
N ASP A 25 -9.21 10.89 -23.02
CA ASP A 25 -9.17 10.61 -21.58
C ASP A 25 -9.57 9.16 -21.26
N CYS A 26 -10.64 8.67 -21.88
CA CYS A 26 -11.07 7.27 -21.74
C CYS A 26 -10.09 6.31 -22.43
N ALA A 27 -9.54 6.68 -23.60
CA ALA A 27 -8.54 5.90 -24.33
C ALA A 27 -7.25 5.74 -23.52
N ALA A 28 -6.75 6.81 -22.90
CA ALA A 28 -5.57 6.77 -22.03
C ALA A 28 -5.76 5.82 -20.84
N SER A 29 -6.95 5.82 -20.22
CA SER A 29 -7.29 4.91 -19.12
C SER A 29 -7.40 3.43 -19.54
N LEU A 30 -7.62 3.20 -20.84
CA LEU A 30 -7.74 1.89 -21.46
C LEU A 30 -6.45 1.45 -22.17
N GLY A 31 -5.43 2.32 -22.25
CA GLY A 31 -4.20 2.08 -23.00
C GLY A 31 -4.38 2.05 -24.52
N CYS A 32 -5.43 2.71 -25.04
CA CYS A 32 -5.68 2.83 -26.47
C CYS A 32 -5.05 4.10 -27.04
N GLU A 33 -4.72 4.08 -28.34
CA GLU A 33 -4.19 5.26 -29.03
C GLU A 33 -5.19 6.43 -29.04
N PRO A 34 -4.71 7.68 -28.84
CA PRO A 34 -5.53 8.87 -28.90
C PRO A 34 -5.90 9.23 -30.33
N VAL A 35 -7.05 9.89 -30.50
CA VAL A 35 -7.53 10.40 -31.79
C VAL A 35 -7.35 11.91 -31.86
N LYS A 36 -6.96 12.41 -33.04
CA LYS A 36 -6.79 13.85 -33.29
C LYS A 36 -8.11 14.55 -33.59
N ARG A 37 -9.05 13.87 -34.27
CA ARG A 37 -10.40 14.34 -34.60
C ARG A 37 -11.30 13.18 -35.00
N PHE A 38 -12.61 13.39 -34.96
CA PHE A 38 -13.59 12.49 -35.57
C PHE A 38 -13.99 12.95 -36.96
N GLY A 39 -14.35 12.00 -37.84
CA GLY A 39 -14.83 12.30 -39.19
C GLY A 39 -16.24 12.90 -39.20
N THR A 40 -17.14 12.40 -38.35
CA THR A 40 -18.51 12.90 -38.21
C THR A 40 -18.92 13.01 -36.73
N LYS A 41 -19.90 13.87 -36.42
CA LYS A 41 -20.43 14.00 -35.05
C LYS A 41 -21.13 12.71 -34.59
N ALA A 42 -21.82 12.02 -35.49
CA ALA A 42 -22.45 10.73 -35.20
C ALA A 42 -21.40 9.65 -34.84
N ASP A 43 -20.28 9.59 -35.57
CA ASP A 43 -19.17 8.69 -35.23
C ASP A 43 -18.49 9.08 -33.93
N ALA A 44 -18.36 10.39 -33.65
CA ALA A 44 -17.80 10.88 -32.39
C ALA A 44 -18.64 10.41 -31.19
N ILE A 45 -19.96 10.58 -31.24
CA ILE A 45 -20.88 10.14 -30.19
C ILE A 45 -20.78 8.61 -30.02
N ARG A 46 -20.91 7.85 -31.10
CA ARG A 46 -20.87 6.38 -31.07
C ARG A 46 -19.56 5.83 -30.50
N ARG A 47 -18.42 6.32 -30.99
CA ARG A 47 -17.09 5.84 -30.56
C ARG A 47 -16.76 6.27 -29.14
N THR A 48 -17.14 7.48 -28.73
CA THR A 48 -16.93 7.96 -27.36
C THR A 48 -17.85 7.23 -26.39
N TRP A 49 -19.12 6.98 -26.73
CA TRP A 49 -20.03 6.19 -25.91
C TRP A 49 -19.53 4.75 -25.71
N ALA A 50 -19.10 4.07 -26.78
CA ALA A 50 -18.50 2.74 -26.68
C ALA A 50 -17.27 2.73 -25.75
N LYS A 51 -16.44 3.78 -25.79
CA LYS A 51 -15.26 3.91 -24.93
C LYS A 51 -15.63 4.18 -23.47
N VAL A 52 -16.64 5.02 -23.22
CA VAL A 52 -17.18 5.28 -21.88
C VAL A 52 -17.77 3.99 -21.29
N GLN A 53 -18.47 3.18 -22.10
CA GLN A 53 -18.98 1.87 -21.68
C GLN A 53 -17.86 0.89 -21.37
N ALA A 54 -16.86 0.74 -22.24
CA ALA A 54 -15.70 -0.11 -21.96
C ALA A 54 -14.93 0.34 -20.70
N TRP A 55 -14.86 1.65 -20.45
CA TRP A 55 -14.30 2.18 -19.21
C TRP A 55 -15.18 1.83 -18.00
N LYS A 56 -16.52 1.97 -18.09
CA LYS A 56 -17.47 1.58 -17.04
C LYS A 56 -17.40 0.07 -16.76
N GLU A 57 -17.31 -0.76 -17.79
CA GLU A 57 -17.16 -2.21 -17.68
C GLU A 57 -15.83 -2.58 -17.03
N LYS A 58 -14.71 -1.97 -17.42
CA LYS A 58 -13.42 -2.16 -16.74
C LYS A 58 -13.46 -1.74 -15.27
N GLN A 59 -14.19 -0.67 -14.93
CA GLN A 59 -14.41 -0.26 -13.54
C GLN A 59 -15.31 -1.25 -12.79
N GLN A 60 -16.31 -1.84 -13.45
CA GLN A 60 -17.18 -2.86 -12.88
C GLN A 60 -16.46 -4.22 -12.77
N GLU A 61 -15.61 -4.62 -13.71
CA GLU A 61 -14.79 -5.83 -13.64
C GLU A 61 -13.71 -5.70 -12.56
N ALA A 62 -13.13 -4.50 -12.39
CA ALA A 62 -12.31 -4.17 -11.23
C ALA A 62 -13.11 -4.26 -9.91
N ALA A 63 -14.43 -4.06 -9.94
CA ALA A 63 -15.32 -4.21 -8.78
C ALA A 63 -15.90 -5.63 -8.59
N ALA A 64 -15.96 -6.45 -9.65
CA ALA A 64 -16.59 -7.78 -9.69
C ALA A 64 -15.59 -8.96 -9.71
N ARG A 65 -14.29 -8.71 -9.94
CA ARG A 65 -13.26 -9.71 -9.61
C ARG A 65 -13.29 -10.01 -8.11
N PRO A 66 -13.20 -11.28 -7.68
CA PRO A 66 -12.96 -11.59 -6.28
C PRO A 66 -11.67 -10.88 -5.88
N ALA A 67 -11.81 -10.01 -4.88
CA ALA A 67 -10.77 -9.12 -4.39
C ALA A 67 -9.53 -9.90 -3.92
N ALA A 68 -8.51 -9.96 -4.77
CA ALA A 68 -7.14 -9.87 -4.28
C ALA A 68 -6.91 -8.40 -3.85
N LYS A 69 -7.48 -8.07 -2.68
CA LYS A 69 -7.21 -6.92 -1.79
C LYS A 69 -7.02 -5.54 -2.43
N GLN A 70 -8.10 -4.75 -2.36
CA GLN A 70 -8.20 -3.30 -2.05
C GLN A 70 -9.40 -2.75 -2.84
N ALA A 71 -10.41 -2.05 -2.32
CA ALA A 71 -10.70 -1.51 -1.01
C ALA A 71 -12.24 -1.33 -0.92
N LYS A 72 -12.84 -1.62 0.24
CA LYS A 72 -14.21 -1.20 0.58
C LYS A 72 -14.13 -0.24 1.76
N ALA A 73 -14.58 0.99 1.56
CA ALA A 73 -15.30 1.77 2.56
C ALA A 73 -16.78 1.74 2.11
N LYS A 74 -17.84 1.66 2.92
CA LYS A 74 -18.06 1.99 4.33
C LYS A 74 -18.97 0.92 4.95
N GLY A 75 -18.52 0.33 6.04
CA GLY A 75 -19.36 0.05 7.19
C GLY A 75 -18.49 0.48 8.36
N GLU A 76 -19.01 1.31 9.26
CA GLU A 76 -18.25 1.71 10.46
C GLU A 76 -17.70 0.44 11.11
N PRO A 77 -16.37 0.27 11.18
CA PRO A 77 -15.82 -0.87 11.86
C PRO A 77 -16.13 -0.65 13.32
N LYS A 78 -17.10 -1.41 13.84
CA LYS A 78 -17.25 -1.65 15.28
C LYS A 78 -15.83 -1.86 15.81
N PRO A 79 -15.35 -1.04 16.77
CA PRO A 79 -13.96 -1.09 17.21
C PRO A 79 -13.70 -2.52 17.68
N ARG A 80 -13.01 -3.29 16.84
CA ARG A 80 -12.50 -4.59 17.25
C ARG A 80 -11.55 -4.26 18.37
N ALA A 81 -11.79 -4.82 19.56
CA ALA A 81 -10.87 -4.70 20.67
C ALA A 81 -9.46 -4.93 20.11
N ARG A 82 -8.58 -3.95 20.32
CA ARG A 82 -7.23 -3.95 19.75
C ARG A 82 -6.55 -5.21 20.26
N ARG A 83 -6.51 -6.26 19.46
CA ARG A 83 -5.74 -7.46 19.76
C ARG A 83 -4.31 -7.00 19.67
N GLY A 84 -3.66 -6.85 20.82
CA GLY A 84 -2.25 -6.51 20.89
C GLY A 84 -1.43 -7.42 19.98
N THR A 85 -0.32 -6.90 19.48
CA THR A 85 0.64 -7.69 18.71
C THR A 85 1.42 -8.59 19.67
N ASP A 86 1.35 -9.91 19.49
CA ASP A 86 2.20 -10.89 20.19
C ASP A 86 2.69 -11.92 19.16
N LEU A 87 3.68 -11.50 18.37
CA LEU A 87 4.35 -12.33 17.39
C LEU A 87 5.59 -12.95 18.03
N LYS A 88 5.64 -14.27 18.02
CA LYS A 88 6.80 -15.01 18.54
C LYS A 88 7.98 -14.96 17.55
N PRO A 89 9.22 -14.90 18.05
CA PRO A 89 10.40 -15.11 17.21
C PRO A 89 10.40 -16.53 16.60
N THR A 90 11.16 -16.74 15.54
CA THR A 90 11.18 -18.04 14.84
C THR A 90 12.03 -19.10 15.54
N GLY A 91 12.89 -18.70 16.48
CA GLY A 91 13.88 -19.56 17.13
C GLY A 91 15.15 -19.78 16.31
N GLU A 92 15.16 -19.38 15.03
CA GLU A 92 16.39 -19.35 14.21
C GLU A 92 17.37 -18.28 14.72
N PRO A 93 18.67 -18.40 14.39
CA PRO A 93 19.63 -17.31 14.59
C PRO A 93 19.15 -16.02 13.93
N VAL A 94 19.15 -14.94 14.70
CA VAL A 94 18.78 -13.61 14.20
C VAL A 94 19.78 -13.13 13.15
N LYS A 95 19.25 -12.56 12.07
CA LYS A 95 20.06 -12.17 10.90
C LYS A 95 20.29 -10.66 10.91
N PRO A 96 21.51 -10.19 10.60
CA PRO A 96 21.77 -8.76 10.50
C PRO A 96 20.94 -8.10 9.40
N CYS A 97 20.55 -6.85 9.59
CA CYS A 97 19.90 -6.05 8.55
C CYS A 97 20.93 -5.24 7.76
N LEU A 98 20.55 -4.81 6.56
CA LEU A 98 21.41 -3.92 5.77
C LEU A 98 21.31 -2.51 6.33
N ILE A 99 22.45 -1.83 6.48
CA ILE A 99 22.50 -0.42 6.88
C ILE A 99 21.64 0.43 5.93
N GLY A 100 20.81 1.31 6.51
CA GLY A 100 19.89 2.17 5.76
C GLY A 100 18.64 1.47 5.20
N SER A 101 18.46 0.17 5.46
CA SER A 101 17.23 -0.53 5.09
C SER A 101 16.10 -0.23 6.07
N LYS A 102 14.85 -0.31 5.59
CA LYS A 102 13.66 -0.21 6.46
C LYS A 102 13.60 -1.32 7.51
N GLN A 103 14.22 -2.47 7.25
CA GLN A 103 14.36 -3.55 8.22
C GLN A 103 15.26 -3.14 9.40
N ALA A 104 16.39 -2.48 9.10
CA ALA A 104 17.28 -1.95 10.13
C ALA A 104 16.56 -0.91 10.99
N VAL A 105 15.86 0.05 10.37
CA VAL A 105 15.07 1.07 11.09
C VAL A 105 14.00 0.43 11.98
N LEU A 106 13.29 -0.61 11.50
CA LEU A 106 12.33 -1.35 12.33
C LEU A 106 13.01 -1.97 13.56
N VAL A 107 14.14 -2.66 13.36
CA VAL A 107 14.88 -3.29 14.45
C VAL A 107 15.34 -2.23 15.45
N ASP A 108 15.94 -1.14 15.01
CA ASP A 108 16.47 -0.09 15.87
C ASP A 108 15.37 0.55 16.74
N GLU A 109 14.25 0.93 16.12
CA GLU A 109 13.12 1.54 16.85
C GLU A 109 12.45 0.56 17.81
N LEU A 110 12.27 -0.70 17.42
CA LEU A 110 11.64 -1.72 18.28
C LEU A 110 12.56 -2.21 19.40
N SER A 111 13.88 -2.01 19.28
CA SER A 111 14.86 -2.40 20.30
C SER A 111 14.96 -1.40 21.45
N ARG A 112 14.27 -0.26 21.34
CA ARG A 112 14.25 0.76 22.39
C ARG A 112 13.68 0.18 23.69
N PRO A 113 14.27 0.49 24.85
CA PRO A 113 13.87 -0.08 26.13
C PRO A 113 12.42 0.24 26.50
N ASP A 114 12.00 1.48 26.24
CA ASP A 114 10.64 1.96 26.48
C ASP A 114 9.63 1.45 25.45
N GLY A 115 10.11 0.80 24.38
CA GLY A 115 9.32 0.51 23.18
C GLY A 115 9.02 1.75 22.35
N VAL A 116 8.31 1.52 21.26
CA VAL A 116 8.01 2.56 20.27
C VAL A 116 6.53 2.55 19.90
N THR A 117 5.95 3.72 19.74
CA THR A 117 4.55 3.85 19.31
C THR A 117 4.41 3.66 17.80
N MET A 118 3.21 3.33 17.33
CA MET A 118 2.95 3.24 15.89
C MET A 118 3.25 4.55 15.15
N ALA A 119 2.96 5.70 15.76
CA ALA A 119 3.22 7.01 15.18
C ALA A 119 4.73 7.26 14.99
N GLN A 120 5.54 6.90 15.98
CA GLN A 120 7.00 6.99 15.89
C GLN A 120 7.58 6.05 14.82
N LEU A 121 7.07 4.82 14.73
CA LEU A 121 7.47 3.88 13.68
C LEU A 121 7.15 4.42 12.28
N ILE A 122 5.95 4.96 12.09
CA ILE A 122 5.55 5.58 10.81
C ILE A 122 6.48 6.75 10.48
N ALA A 123 6.76 7.63 11.43
CA ALA A 123 7.65 8.76 11.22
C ALA A 123 9.06 8.31 10.81
N ALA A 124 9.66 7.37 11.55
CA ALA A 124 10.99 6.85 11.26
C ALA A 124 11.07 6.15 9.89
N LEU A 125 10.05 5.37 9.52
CA LEU A 125 10.02 4.61 8.26
C LEU A 125 9.58 5.44 7.04
N SER A 126 9.16 6.68 7.28
CA SER A 126 8.73 7.64 6.27
C SER A 126 9.79 8.70 5.93
N ALA A 127 10.94 8.70 6.60
CA ALA A 127 12.05 9.64 6.35
C ALA A 127 12.78 9.44 4.99
N GLY A 128 12.21 8.69 4.04
CA GLY A 128 12.79 8.36 2.75
C GLY A 128 11.78 8.47 1.61
N GLY A 129 11.67 7.42 0.77
CA GLY A 129 10.68 7.32 -0.31
C GLY A 129 9.22 7.24 0.20
N LYS A 130 8.32 6.55 -0.53
CA LYS A 130 6.89 6.49 -0.16
C LYS A 130 6.69 6.13 1.34
N PRO A 131 5.95 6.96 2.10
CA PRO A 131 5.77 6.77 3.53
C PRO A 131 5.06 5.46 3.81
N TRP A 132 5.50 4.76 4.86
CA TRP A 132 4.80 3.56 5.31
C TRP A 132 3.57 3.96 6.12
N GLN A 133 2.43 3.35 5.79
CA GLN A 133 1.22 3.48 6.58
C GLN A 133 1.21 2.43 7.69
N GLU A 134 0.37 2.59 8.71
CA GLU A 134 0.24 1.64 9.83
C GLU A 134 0.10 0.19 9.35
N GLN A 135 -0.72 -0.06 8.33
CA GLN A 135 -0.90 -1.40 7.78
C GLN A 135 0.42 -1.99 7.23
N THR A 136 1.24 -1.16 6.58
CA THR A 136 2.54 -1.56 6.05
C THR A 136 3.49 -1.89 7.19
N VAL A 137 3.53 -1.06 8.24
CA VAL A 137 4.33 -1.32 9.45
C VAL A 137 3.93 -2.64 10.10
N ARG A 138 2.62 -2.87 10.33
CA ARG A 138 2.11 -4.12 10.90
C ARG A 138 2.41 -5.33 10.03
N SER A 139 2.39 -5.17 8.71
CA SER A 139 2.80 -6.23 7.77
C SER A 139 4.30 -6.53 7.87
N GLY A 140 5.12 -5.49 8.06
CA GLY A 140 6.55 -5.62 8.32
C GLY A 140 6.87 -6.44 9.57
N PHE A 141 6.05 -6.34 10.62
CA PHE A 141 6.23 -7.16 11.83
C PHE A 141 6.15 -8.67 11.52
N GLY A 142 5.18 -9.08 10.70
CA GLY A 142 4.97 -10.49 10.38
C GLY A 142 5.86 -11.03 9.26
N TRP A 143 6.35 -10.16 8.37
CA TRP A 143 7.10 -10.56 7.18
C TRP A 143 8.59 -10.23 7.26
N ASP A 144 8.93 -8.95 7.43
CA ASP A 144 10.33 -8.50 7.47
C ASP A 144 11.05 -9.01 8.72
N LEU A 145 10.46 -8.80 9.90
CA LEU A 145 11.10 -9.20 11.16
C LEU A 145 11.15 -10.71 11.33
N LYS A 146 10.11 -11.43 10.90
CA LYS A 146 10.11 -12.90 10.89
C LYS A 146 11.24 -13.47 10.04
N ARG A 147 11.52 -12.90 8.87
CA ARG A 147 12.66 -13.31 8.01
C ARG A 147 14.02 -13.11 8.68
N LYS A 148 14.09 -12.17 9.62
CA LYS A 148 15.26 -11.88 10.43
C LYS A 148 15.30 -12.63 11.76
N GLY A 149 14.30 -13.45 12.05
CA GLY A 149 14.22 -14.29 13.24
C GLY A 149 13.53 -13.64 14.45
N TYR A 150 13.14 -12.37 14.35
CA TYR A 150 12.56 -11.63 15.47
C TYR A 150 11.04 -11.82 15.59
N GLY A 151 10.56 -11.64 16.81
CA GLY A 151 9.16 -11.42 17.15
C GLY A 151 8.87 -9.95 17.50
N VAL A 152 7.60 -9.64 17.74
CA VAL A 152 7.15 -8.30 18.18
C VAL A 152 6.08 -8.46 19.24
N ARG A 153 6.22 -7.73 20.34
CA ARG A 153 5.23 -7.65 21.40
C ARG A 153 4.75 -6.21 21.58
N SER A 154 3.46 -6.02 21.74
CA SER A 154 2.86 -4.75 22.13
C SER A 154 2.46 -4.77 23.60
N THR A 155 2.61 -3.64 24.28
CA THR A 155 2.07 -3.38 25.62
C THR A 155 1.36 -2.04 25.62
N ILE A 156 0.22 -1.94 26.31
CA ILE A 156 -0.44 -0.66 26.54
C ILE A 156 0.27 0.02 27.72
N GLY A 157 0.82 1.21 27.50
CA GLY A 157 1.44 2.00 28.56
C GLY A 157 0.42 2.63 29.51
N PRO A 158 0.89 3.25 30.60
CA PRO A 158 0.01 3.91 31.58
C PRO A 158 -0.76 5.10 31.00
N ASP A 159 -0.27 5.68 29.90
CA ASP A 159 -0.92 6.72 29.10
C ASP A 159 -1.97 6.18 28.11
N GLY A 160 -2.25 4.87 28.13
CA GLY A 160 -3.17 4.22 27.20
C GLY A 160 -2.60 4.03 25.79
N VAL A 161 -1.33 4.34 25.55
CA VAL A 161 -0.70 4.25 24.23
C VAL A 161 -0.04 2.88 24.04
N GLU A 162 -0.35 2.23 22.91
CA GLU A 162 0.27 0.96 22.51
C GLU A 162 1.73 1.18 22.10
N ARG A 163 2.64 0.51 22.78
CA ARG A 163 4.08 0.51 22.51
C ARG A 163 4.53 -0.88 22.08
N PHE A 164 5.29 -0.94 20.99
CA PHE A 164 5.83 -2.16 20.40
C PHE A 164 7.29 -2.33 20.78
N ARG A 165 7.69 -3.58 21.04
CA ARG A 165 9.07 -3.97 21.34
C ARG A 165 9.45 -5.21 20.56
N LEU A 166 10.72 -5.29 20.20
CA LEU A 166 11.31 -6.46 19.57
C LEU A 166 11.38 -7.61 20.58
N VAL A 167 11.09 -8.82 20.13
CA VAL A 167 11.33 -10.05 20.90
C VAL A 167 12.43 -10.82 20.20
N VAL A 168 13.53 -11.04 20.90
CA VAL A 168 14.68 -11.80 20.41
C VAL A 168 14.56 -13.24 20.93
N PRO A 169 14.93 -14.28 20.15
CA PRO A 169 15.03 -15.64 20.67
C PRO A 169 15.92 -15.72 21.93
N ASP A 170 15.60 -16.66 22.83
CA ASP A 170 16.34 -16.84 24.08
C ASP A 170 17.85 -17.06 23.81
N GLY A 171 18.69 -16.37 24.59
CA GLY A 171 20.15 -16.47 24.48
C GLY A 171 20.77 -15.77 23.28
N GLN A 172 19.99 -15.09 22.43
CA GLN A 172 20.50 -14.34 21.29
C GLN A 172 20.50 -12.83 21.55
N ALA A 173 21.44 -12.14 20.93
CA ALA A 173 21.52 -10.68 20.92
C ALA A 173 21.23 -10.14 19.52
N ILE A 174 20.87 -8.87 19.42
CA ILE A 174 20.63 -8.21 18.14
C ILE A 174 21.98 -7.96 17.45
N PRO A 175 22.27 -8.60 16.31
CA PRO A 175 23.51 -8.36 15.59
C PRO A 175 23.55 -6.95 15.02
N ALA A 176 24.76 -6.42 14.86
CA ALA A 176 24.97 -5.15 14.19
C ALA A 176 24.51 -5.21 12.72
N HIS A 177 24.03 -4.09 12.20
CA HIS A 177 23.68 -3.98 10.78
C HIS A 177 24.93 -4.04 9.91
N VAL A 178 24.82 -4.66 8.74
CA VAL A 178 25.92 -4.87 7.80
C VAL A 178 25.83 -3.93 6.60
N ALA A 179 26.99 -3.47 6.11
CA ALA A 179 27.05 -2.65 4.90
C ALA A 179 26.71 -3.47 3.66
N ARG A 180 26.17 -2.82 2.63
CA ARG A 180 25.86 -3.46 1.35
C ARG A 180 27.16 -3.95 0.70
N GLY A 181 27.19 -5.23 0.30
CA GLY A 181 28.37 -5.85 -0.32
C GLY A 181 29.28 -6.62 0.64
N SER A 182 28.97 -6.65 1.94
CA SER A 182 29.76 -7.39 2.95
C SER A 182 29.53 -8.90 2.92
N SER A 183 28.73 -9.43 1.99
CA SER A 183 28.42 -10.86 1.84
C SER A 183 29.53 -11.66 1.15
N LYS A 184 30.78 -11.40 1.52
CA LYS A 184 31.93 -12.29 1.30
C LYS A 184 32.84 -12.22 2.53
N ALA A 185 32.41 -12.87 3.60
CA ALA A 185 33.30 -13.48 4.58
C ALA A 185 32.44 -14.43 5.44
N GLU A 186 32.95 -15.64 5.62
CA GLU A 186 32.46 -16.76 6.45
C GLU A 186 31.31 -17.62 5.92
N GLY A 187 31.68 -18.85 5.56
CA GLY A 187 30.81 -20.04 5.49
C GLY A 187 30.91 -20.82 4.20
#